data_AF-A0AAW2NYL0-F1
#
_entry.id   AF-A0AAW2NYL0-F1
#
_cell.length_a   1.000
_cell.length_b   1.000
_cell.length_c   1.000
_cell.angle_alpha   90.00
_cell.angle_beta   90.00
_cell.angle_gamma   90.00
#
_symmetry.space_group_name_H-M   'P 1'
#
loop_
_entity.id
_entity.type
_entity.pdbx_description
1 polymer ?
#
loop_
_entity_poly.entity_id
_entity_poly.type
_entity_poly.pdbx_seq_one_letter_code
_entity_poly.pdbx_strand_id
1 'polypeptide(L)'
;MLFSRGDLPSIRILMECLQEFRDVSGLAVNNAKSNIFTAGIQNDTLDEALAMTDFARGHMPVRYLGIPLAAQRLSVTDYSPLVDQIAGCIRKWTAKSLSFAGRLELIRSVLQGVECFWLQVFPLPMAVIEKIHRLCRAFLWNSKRAPVAWEDICHPKEEGGLGVRHIQSWNVALLARVLWNIHCKADTLWVKWVNEVYLRGASLWDWQPKKDDSPLLSTTCRDPGQNYH
;
A
#
# COMPACT_ATOMS: atom_id res chain seq x y z
N MET A 1 -12.13 -5.41 -8.71
CA MET A 1 -11.10 -6.10 -9.52
C MET A 1 -11.58 -7.52 -9.72
N LEU A 2 -11.53 -8.04 -10.95
CA LEU A 2 -11.93 -9.41 -11.27
C LEU A 2 -10.70 -10.15 -11.78
N PHE A 3 -10.60 -11.44 -11.46
CA PHE A 3 -9.50 -12.30 -11.86
C PHE A 3 -10.05 -13.51 -12.61
N SER A 4 -9.44 -13.84 -13.75
CA SER A 4 -9.73 -15.04 -14.51
C SER A 4 -8.43 -15.66 -14.99
N ARG A 5 -8.48 -16.90 -15.48
CA ARG A 5 -7.38 -17.42 -16.28
C ARG A 5 -7.21 -16.60 -17.56
N GLY A 6 -5.98 -16.59 -18.06
CA GLY A 6 -5.57 -15.82 -19.23
C GLY A 6 -5.95 -16.44 -20.58
N ASP A 7 -7.10 -17.08 -20.66
CA ASP A 7 -7.61 -17.73 -21.87
C ASP A 7 -8.95 -17.12 -22.31
N LEU A 8 -9.20 -17.10 -23.62
CA LEU A 8 -10.39 -16.46 -24.20
C LEU A 8 -11.71 -17.03 -23.67
N PRO A 9 -11.87 -18.36 -23.46
CA PRO A 9 -13.09 -18.89 -22.85
C PRO A 9 -13.38 -18.31 -21.46
N SER A 10 -12.36 -18.23 -20.60
CA SER A 10 -12.51 -17.69 -19.25
C SER A 10 -12.87 -16.21 -19.25
N ILE A 11 -12.30 -15.43 -20.18
CA ILE A 11 -12.60 -14.00 -20.35
C ILE A 11 -14.03 -13.82 -20.87
N ARG A 12 -14.47 -14.64 -21.83
CA ARG A 12 -15.84 -14.60 -22.35
C ARG A 12 -16.88 -14.84 -21.27
N ILE A 13 -16.69 -15.88 -20.46
CA ILE A 13 -17.59 -16.18 -19.33
C ILE A 13 -17.68 -15.00 -18.38
N LEU A 14 -16.54 -14.35 -18.08
CA LEU A 14 -16.51 -13.17 -17.22
C LEU A 14 -17.33 -12.01 -17.80
N MET A 15 -17.25 -11.79 -19.12
CA MET A 15 -18.03 -10.75 -19.80
C MET A 15 -19.53 -11.09 -19.85
N GLU A 16 -19.89 -12.35 -20.05
CA GLU A 16 -21.27 -12.83 -19.97
C GLU A 16 -21.86 -12.58 -18.57
N CYS A 17 -21.11 -12.90 -17.51
CA CYS A 17 -21.53 -12.59 -16.14
C CYS A 17 -21.71 -11.09 -15.88
N LEU A 18 -20.85 -10.24 -16.45
CA LEU A 18 -21.00 -8.78 -16.34
C LEU A 18 -22.22 -8.26 -17.08
N GLN A 19 -22.55 -8.87 -18.22
CA GLN A 19 -23.75 -8.53 -18.99
C GLN A 19 -25.02 -8.98 -18.24
N GLU A 20 -25.05 -10.20 -17.71
CA GLU A 20 -26.16 -10.69 -16.89
C GLU A 20 -26.36 -9.81 -15.64
N PHE A 21 -25.27 -9.44 -14.96
CA PHE A 21 -25.32 -8.50 -13.84
C PHE A 21 -25.90 -7.15 -14.25
N ARG A 22 -25.53 -6.63 -15.42
CA ARG A 22 -26.10 -5.39 -15.97
C ARG A 22 -27.58 -5.52 -16.23
N ASP A 23 -28.04 -6.62 -16.80
CA ASP A 23 -29.43 -6.82 -17.17
C ASP A 23 -30.33 -6.92 -15.92
N VAL A 24 -29.83 -7.49 -14.83
CA VAL A 24 -30.56 -7.58 -13.55
C VAL A 24 -30.48 -6.29 -12.73
N SER A 25 -29.29 -5.68 -12.63
CA SER A 25 -29.06 -4.54 -11.73
C SER A 25 -29.25 -3.17 -12.36
N GLY A 26 -29.22 -3.08 -13.70
CA GLY A 26 -29.14 -1.83 -14.45
C GLY A 26 -27.75 -1.16 -14.42
N LEU A 27 -26.76 -1.74 -13.73
CA LEU A 27 -25.41 -1.19 -13.63
C LEU A 27 -24.50 -1.73 -14.75
N ALA A 28 -23.93 -0.83 -15.54
CA ALA A 28 -23.01 -1.18 -16.62
C ALA A 28 -21.54 -0.89 -16.26
N VAL A 29 -20.64 -1.67 -16.84
CA VAL A 29 -19.20 -1.40 -16.76
C VAL A 29 -18.86 -0.14 -17.54
N ASN A 30 -17.96 0.67 -16.98
CA ASN A 30 -17.45 1.86 -17.67
C ASN A 30 -16.15 1.50 -18.41
N ASN A 31 -16.25 1.27 -19.72
CA ASN A 31 -15.10 0.87 -20.55
C ASN A 31 -13.94 1.87 -20.49
N ALA A 32 -14.22 3.18 -20.37
CA ALA A 32 -13.19 4.21 -20.27
C ALA A 32 -12.42 4.19 -18.93
N LYS A 33 -12.95 3.53 -17.89
CA LYS A 33 -12.29 3.37 -16.58
C LYS A 33 -11.79 1.94 -16.36
N SER A 34 -12.18 0.99 -17.21
CA SER A 34 -11.81 -0.41 -17.14
C SER A 34 -10.55 -0.69 -17.94
N ASN A 35 -9.66 -1.50 -17.36
CA ASN A 35 -8.42 -1.90 -18.00
C ASN A 35 -8.18 -3.40 -17.78
N ILE A 36 -7.56 -4.05 -18.76
CA ILE A 36 -7.07 -5.43 -18.65
C ILE A 36 -5.60 -5.41 -18.29
N PHE A 37 -5.25 -6.15 -17.23
CA PHE A 37 -3.87 -6.39 -16.81
C PHE A 37 -3.58 -7.88 -16.98
N THR A 38 -2.44 -8.22 -17.59
CA THR A 38 -2.06 -9.60 -17.85
C THR A 38 -0.66 -9.91 -17.35
N ALA A 39 -0.44 -11.17 -17.01
CA ALA A 39 0.87 -11.72 -16.65
C ALA A 39 1.03 -13.09 -17.32
N GLY A 40 2.05 -13.25 -18.16
CA GLY A 40 2.37 -14.54 -18.79
C GLY A 40 1.42 -14.99 -19.91
N ILE A 41 0.71 -14.08 -20.58
CA ILE A 41 -0.16 -14.38 -21.73
C ILE A 41 0.54 -13.99 -23.04
N GLN A 42 0.31 -14.76 -24.11
CA GLN A 42 0.81 -14.45 -25.46
C GLN A 42 0.14 -13.18 -26.01
N ASN A 43 0.87 -12.40 -26.82
CA ASN A 43 0.35 -11.14 -27.36
C ASN A 43 -0.91 -11.36 -28.22
N ASP A 44 -0.95 -12.41 -29.03
CA ASP A 44 -2.11 -12.71 -29.89
C ASP A 44 -3.39 -12.91 -29.06
N THR A 45 -3.31 -13.70 -27.99
CA THR A 45 -4.43 -13.93 -27.06
C THR A 45 -4.84 -12.64 -26.34
N LEU A 46 -3.88 -11.77 -26.02
CA LEU A 46 -4.16 -10.48 -25.40
C LEU A 46 -4.90 -9.55 -26.37
N ASP A 47 -4.47 -9.47 -27.62
CA ASP A 47 -5.10 -8.63 -28.63
C ASP A 47 -6.54 -9.07 -28.91
N GLU A 48 -6.78 -10.39 -28.98
CA GLU A 48 -8.13 -10.96 -29.07
C GLU A 48 -9.00 -10.63 -27.84
N ALA A 49 -8.41 -10.69 -26.64
CA ALA A 49 -9.12 -10.34 -25.40
C ALA A 49 -9.48 -8.84 -25.32
N LEU A 50 -8.56 -7.96 -25.75
CA LEU A 50 -8.81 -6.52 -25.82
C LEU A 50 -9.92 -6.21 -26.81
N ALA A 51 -9.90 -6.85 -27.99
CA ALA A 51 -10.96 -6.72 -28.99
C ALA A 51 -12.32 -7.24 -28.51
N MET A 52 -12.34 -8.30 -27.70
CA MET A 52 -13.59 -8.87 -27.15
C MET A 52 -14.23 -7.99 -26.08
N THR A 53 -13.43 -7.25 -25.31
CA THR A 53 -13.90 -6.57 -24.09
C THR A 53 -14.07 -5.06 -24.25
N ASP A 54 -13.51 -4.47 -25.31
CA ASP A 54 -13.38 -3.01 -25.51
C ASP A 54 -12.68 -2.29 -24.34
N PHE A 55 -11.91 -3.02 -23.52
CA PHE A 55 -11.14 -2.45 -22.43
C PHE A 55 -9.75 -2.06 -22.91
N ALA A 56 -9.19 -1.00 -22.34
CA ALA A 56 -7.83 -0.61 -22.62
C ALA A 56 -6.82 -1.56 -21.94
N ARG A 57 -5.63 -1.71 -22.54
CA ARG A 57 -4.53 -2.43 -21.92
C ARG A 57 -3.93 -1.61 -20.78
N GLY A 58 -4.00 -2.17 -19.57
CA GLY A 58 -3.35 -1.63 -18.38
C GLY A 58 -1.87 -2.01 -18.29
N HIS A 59 -1.10 -1.19 -17.59
CA HIS A 59 0.32 -1.43 -17.30
C HIS A 59 0.59 -1.35 -15.80
N MET A 60 1.45 -2.23 -15.30
CA MET A 60 1.87 -2.24 -13.90
C MET A 60 3.09 -1.30 -13.71
N PRO A 61 3.23 -0.64 -12.55
CA PRO A 61 2.33 -0.66 -11.39
C PRO A 61 1.08 0.22 -11.61
N VAL A 62 -0.07 -0.22 -11.09
CA VAL A 62 -1.34 0.52 -11.15
C VAL A 62 -1.79 0.95 -9.76
N ARG A 63 -2.34 2.16 -9.62
CA ARG A 63 -2.94 2.59 -8.35
C ARG A 63 -4.29 1.91 -8.13
N TYR A 64 -4.42 1.17 -7.04
CA TYR A 64 -5.66 0.57 -6.58
C TYR A 64 -5.96 1.04 -5.15
N LEU A 65 -7.15 1.64 -4.95
CA LEU A 65 -7.58 2.19 -3.66
C LEU A 65 -6.56 3.13 -2.99
N GLY A 66 -5.83 3.90 -3.79
CA GLY A 66 -4.85 4.89 -3.31
C GLY A 66 -3.41 4.37 -3.20
N ILE A 67 -3.19 3.05 -3.29
CA ILE A 67 -1.89 2.39 -3.15
C ILE A 67 -1.44 1.75 -4.49
N PRO A 68 -0.13 1.70 -4.81
CA PRO A 68 0.37 0.99 -5.98
C PRO A 68 0.21 -0.53 -5.80
N LEU A 69 -0.48 -1.16 -6.73
CA LEU A 69 -0.41 -2.59 -6.96
C LEU A 69 0.82 -2.84 -7.85
N ALA A 70 1.82 -3.54 -7.31
CA ALA A 70 3.06 -3.85 -8.01
C ALA A 70 3.35 -5.36 -7.97
N ALA A 71 3.86 -5.88 -9.08
CA ALA A 71 4.35 -7.27 -9.16
C ALA A 71 5.79 -7.42 -8.62
N GLN A 72 6.47 -6.31 -8.36
CA GLN A 72 7.86 -6.25 -7.89
C GLN A 72 7.96 -5.40 -6.62
N ARG A 73 9.12 -5.42 -5.97
CA ARG A 73 9.39 -4.52 -4.84
C ARG A 73 9.27 -3.07 -5.30
N LEU A 74 8.59 -2.26 -4.49
CA LEU A 74 8.45 -0.83 -4.75
C LEU A 74 9.81 -0.14 -4.63
N SER A 75 10.13 0.69 -5.61
CA SER A 75 11.24 1.63 -5.58
C SER A 75 10.88 2.84 -4.71
N VAL A 76 11.88 3.65 -4.35
CA VAL A 76 11.66 4.93 -3.64
C VAL A 76 10.70 5.85 -4.40
N THR A 77 10.73 5.82 -5.73
CA THR A 77 9.89 6.65 -6.60
C THR A 77 8.41 6.26 -6.52
N ASP A 78 8.12 4.98 -6.27
CA ASP A 78 6.74 4.48 -6.18
C ASP A 78 6.00 4.99 -4.93
N TYR A 79 6.74 5.54 -3.95
CA TYR A 79 6.19 6.21 -2.77
C TYR A 79 5.93 7.71 -2.98
N SER A 80 6.30 8.30 -4.13
CA SER A 80 6.00 9.70 -4.44
C SER A 80 4.52 10.06 -4.21
N PRO A 81 3.54 9.23 -4.62
CA PRO A 81 2.14 9.38 -4.23
C PRO A 81 1.84 9.71 -2.76
N LEU A 82 2.50 9.01 -1.83
CA LEU A 82 2.31 9.19 -0.39
C LEU A 82 2.87 10.56 0.03
N VAL A 83 4.10 10.84 -0.41
CA VAL A 83 4.79 12.10 -0.10
C VAL A 83 4.00 13.30 -0.66
N ASP A 84 3.50 13.20 -1.88
CA ASP A 84 2.70 14.23 -2.54
C ASP A 84 1.36 14.45 -1.84
N GLN A 85 0.72 13.39 -1.35
CA GLN A 85 -0.52 13.49 -0.58
C GLN A 85 -0.27 14.22 0.75
N ILE A 86 0.79 13.87 1.48
CA ILE A 86 1.20 14.54 2.72
C ILE A 86 1.52 16.01 2.46
N ALA A 87 2.36 16.29 1.45
CA ALA A 87 2.71 17.66 1.06
C ALA A 87 1.47 18.46 0.61
N GLY A 88 0.53 17.82 -0.09
CA GLY A 88 -0.74 18.41 -0.49
C GLY A 88 -1.63 18.77 0.69
N CYS A 89 -1.71 17.91 1.72
CA CYS A 89 -2.40 18.23 2.97
C CYS A 89 -1.75 19.43 3.68
N ILE A 90 -0.42 19.41 3.85
CA ILE A 90 0.33 20.49 4.47
C ILE A 90 0.09 21.83 3.75
N ARG A 91 0.18 21.84 2.42
CA ARG A 91 -0.03 23.05 1.60
C ARG A 91 -1.41 23.68 1.82
N LYS A 92 -2.46 22.86 2.00
CA LYS A 92 -3.83 23.34 2.31
C LYS A 92 -3.92 24.03 3.68
N TRP A 93 -3.00 23.73 4.59
CA TRP A 93 -2.98 24.28 5.95
C TRP A 93 -1.98 25.41 6.13
N THR A 94 -0.94 25.50 5.30
CA THR A 94 0.07 26.57 5.39
C THR A 94 -0.52 27.97 5.27
N ALA A 95 -1.60 28.14 4.50
CA ALA A 95 -2.29 29.43 4.38
C ALA A 95 -3.14 29.80 5.61
N LYS A 96 -3.31 28.89 6.58
CA LYS A 96 -4.10 29.12 7.79
C LYS A 96 -3.18 29.53 8.94
N SER A 97 -3.59 30.52 9.72
CA SER A 97 -2.89 30.91 10.95
C SER A 97 -3.15 29.87 12.05
N LEU A 98 -2.34 28.81 12.07
CA LEU A 98 -2.44 27.71 13.02
C LEU A 98 -1.43 27.86 14.16
N SER A 99 -1.90 27.61 15.39
CA SER A 99 -1.01 27.50 16.54
C SER A 99 -0.07 26.29 16.40
N PHE A 100 0.99 26.26 17.22
CA PHE A 100 1.86 25.09 17.31
C PHE A 100 1.06 23.81 17.64
N ALA A 101 0.20 23.87 18.66
CA ALA A 101 -0.65 22.76 19.05
C ALA A 101 -1.60 22.32 17.93
N GLY A 102 -2.18 23.25 17.17
CA GLY A 102 -3.05 22.92 16.03
C GLY A 102 -2.30 22.18 14.90
N ARG A 103 -1.04 22.55 14.63
CA ARG A 103 -0.22 21.86 13.63
C ARG A 103 0.21 20.48 14.09
N LEU A 104 0.58 20.35 15.36
CA LEU A 104 0.86 19.06 15.98
C LEU A 104 -0.35 18.11 15.88
N GLU A 105 -1.55 18.62 16.16
CA GLU A 105 -2.78 17.81 16.09
C GLU A 105 -3.10 17.38 14.66
N LEU A 106 -2.89 18.24 13.66
CA LEU A 106 -3.06 17.88 12.25
C LEU A 106 -2.06 16.81 11.79
N ILE A 107 -0.82 16.86 12.29
CA ILE A 107 0.16 15.79 12.04
C ILE A 107 -0.39 14.48 12.61
N ARG A 108 -0.73 14.47 13.91
CA ARG A 108 -1.18 13.26 14.64
C ARG A 108 -2.47 12.65 14.06
N SER A 109 -3.47 13.46 13.79
CA SER A 109 -4.81 12.98 13.39
C SER A 109 -4.93 12.71 11.90
N VAL A 110 -4.28 13.51 11.05
CA VAL A 110 -4.45 13.43 9.59
C VAL A 110 -3.24 12.81 8.92
N LEU A 111 -2.04 13.38 9.10
CA LEU A 111 -0.85 12.91 8.37
C LEU A 111 -0.48 11.48 8.78
N GLN A 112 -0.46 11.19 10.09
CA GLN A 112 -0.19 9.83 10.56
C GLN A 112 -1.28 8.84 10.14
N GLY A 113 -2.53 9.30 9.94
CA GLY A 113 -3.59 8.47 9.37
C GLY A 113 -3.33 8.10 7.92
N VAL A 114 -2.89 9.07 7.11
CA VAL A 114 -2.48 8.85 5.70
C VAL A 114 -1.29 7.91 5.61
N GLU A 115 -0.26 8.14 6.43
CA GLU A 115 0.92 7.28 6.52
C GLU A 115 0.52 5.84 6.91
N CYS A 116 -0.27 5.69 7.97
CA CYS A 116 -0.69 4.39 8.51
C CYS A 116 -1.36 3.49 7.46
N PHE A 117 -2.06 4.05 6.47
CA PHE A 117 -2.62 3.27 5.38
C PHE A 117 -1.54 2.55 4.54
N TRP A 118 -0.42 3.22 4.26
CA TRP A 118 0.70 2.65 3.53
C TRP A 118 1.56 1.73 4.40
N LEU A 119 1.78 2.09 5.66
CA LEU A 119 2.59 1.32 6.62
C LEU A 119 2.02 -0.08 6.91
N GLN A 120 0.73 -0.29 6.68
CA GLN A 120 0.07 -1.59 6.85
C GLN A 120 0.34 -2.55 5.70
N VAL A 121 0.77 -2.04 4.55
CA VAL A 121 0.92 -2.83 3.31
C VAL A 121 2.37 -2.99 2.91
N PHE A 122 3.21 -1.95 3.06
CA PHE A 122 4.59 -1.97 2.58
C PHE A 122 5.62 -1.60 3.65
N PRO A 123 6.83 -2.19 3.59
CA PRO A 123 7.99 -1.67 4.30
C PRO A 123 8.47 -0.38 3.63
N LEU A 124 8.52 0.71 4.39
CA LEU A 124 8.94 2.03 3.88
C LEU A 124 10.46 2.15 3.86
N PRO A 125 11.07 2.53 2.72
CA PRO A 125 12.50 2.86 2.66
C PRO A 125 12.83 4.07 3.53
N MET A 126 14.01 4.07 4.16
CA MET A 126 14.48 5.18 5.02
C MET A 126 14.43 6.53 4.29
N ALA A 127 14.84 6.56 3.02
CA ALA A 127 14.79 7.77 2.20
C ALA A 127 13.38 8.38 2.06
N VAL A 128 12.32 7.56 2.13
CA VAL A 128 10.93 8.02 2.11
C VAL A 128 10.54 8.56 3.49
N ILE A 129 10.89 7.83 4.55
CA ILE A 129 10.65 8.24 5.94
C ILE A 129 11.27 9.61 6.21
N GLU A 130 12.53 9.83 5.83
CA GLU A 130 13.23 11.10 5.99
C GLU A 130 12.59 12.24 5.20
N LYS A 131 12.05 11.97 4.00
CA LYS A 131 11.29 12.97 3.24
C LYS A 131 10.03 13.40 3.99
N ILE A 132 9.29 12.44 4.55
CA ILE A 132 8.08 12.71 5.33
C ILE A 132 8.43 13.47 6.61
N HIS A 133 9.46 13.02 7.37
CA HIS A 133 9.94 13.72 8.56
C HIS A 133 10.30 15.18 8.26
N ARG A 134 11.00 15.45 7.16
CA ARG A 134 11.33 16.83 6.75
C ARG A 134 10.10 17.68 6.50
N LEU A 135 9.07 17.15 5.83
CA LEU A 135 7.81 17.85 5.59
C LEU A 135 7.09 18.16 6.90
N CYS A 136 6.91 17.16 7.76
CA CYS A 136 6.23 17.30 9.03
C CYS A 136 6.99 18.24 9.99
N ARG A 137 8.32 18.17 10.02
CA ARG A 137 9.19 19.05 10.82
C ARG A 137 9.09 20.51 10.38
N ALA A 138 9.16 20.78 9.08
CA ALA A 138 8.99 22.14 8.55
C ALA A 138 7.60 22.69 8.83
N PHE A 139 6.56 21.86 8.68
CA PHE A 139 5.18 22.23 8.98
C PHE A 139 4.97 22.53 10.47
N LEU A 140 5.45 21.65 11.37
CA LEU A 140 5.27 21.79 12.82
C LEU A 140 5.90 23.07 13.38
N TRP A 141 7.08 23.44 12.88
CA TRP A 141 7.82 24.61 13.38
C TRP A 141 7.58 25.90 12.59
N ASN A 142 6.96 25.83 11.41
CA ASN A 142 6.79 26.95 10.47
C ASN A 142 8.13 27.51 9.98
N SER A 143 9.17 26.69 10.02
CA SER A 143 10.53 27.12 9.75
C SER A 143 11.36 25.94 9.29
N LYS A 144 12.38 26.22 8.48
CA LYS A 144 13.37 25.20 8.10
C LYS A 144 14.26 24.78 9.27
N ARG A 145 14.43 25.67 10.26
CA ARG A 145 15.12 25.39 11.51
C ARG A 145 14.12 24.88 12.53
N ALA A 146 14.43 23.77 13.16
CA ALA A 146 13.57 23.12 14.12
C ALA A 146 14.42 22.83 15.36
N PRO A 147 14.00 23.30 16.55
CA PRO A 147 14.85 23.34 17.73
C PRO A 147 15.09 21.98 18.38
N VAL A 148 14.23 20.99 18.10
CA VAL A 148 14.24 19.66 18.73
C VAL A 148 14.42 18.59 17.65
N ALA A 149 15.12 17.48 17.95
CA ALA A 149 15.24 16.36 17.01
C ALA A 149 13.86 15.73 16.73
N TRP A 150 13.68 15.09 15.58
CA TRP A 150 12.37 14.52 15.25
C TRP A 150 12.09 13.27 16.10
N GLU A 151 13.15 12.56 16.44
CA GLU A 151 13.21 11.38 17.29
C GLU A 151 12.73 11.74 18.70
N ASP A 152 13.25 12.82 19.30
CA ASP A 152 12.82 13.33 20.61
C ASP A 152 11.30 13.67 20.63
N ILE A 153 10.80 14.25 19.54
CA ILE A 153 9.38 14.60 19.38
C ILE A 153 8.50 13.34 19.38
N CYS A 154 9.02 12.22 18.91
CA CYS A 154 8.27 10.97 18.78
C CYS A 154 8.10 10.21 20.11
N HIS A 155 8.77 10.63 21.19
CA HIS A 155 8.56 10.02 22.50
C HIS A 155 7.13 10.24 23.03
N PRO A 156 6.64 9.35 23.91
CA PRO A 156 5.43 9.59 24.69
C PRO A 156 5.48 10.93 25.43
N LYS A 157 4.30 11.49 25.74
CA LYS A 157 4.23 12.78 26.45
C LYS A 157 4.78 12.67 27.87
N GLU A 158 4.64 11.49 28.46
CA GLU A 158 5.13 11.09 29.77
C GLU A 158 6.67 11.10 29.82
N GLU A 159 7.32 10.88 28.67
CA GLU A 159 8.78 10.92 28.50
C GLU A 159 9.27 12.28 27.96
N GLY A 160 8.41 13.29 27.91
CA GLY A 160 8.75 14.64 27.44
C GLY A 160 8.66 14.84 25.93
N GLY A 161 8.19 13.85 25.17
CA GLY A 161 7.91 13.99 23.74
C GLY A 161 6.53 14.62 23.44
N LEU A 162 6.16 14.66 22.16
CA LEU A 162 4.87 15.21 21.72
C LEU A 162 3.85 14.13 21.35
N GLY A 163 4.19 12.86 21.54
CA GLY A 163 3.34 11.71 21.25
C GLY A 163 2.99 11.55 19.77
N VAL A 164 3.91 11.94 18.88
CA VAL A 164 3.86 11.61 17.45
C VAL A 164 4.46 10.22 17.28
N ARG A 165 3.82 9.33 16.52
CA ARG A 165 4.40 7.99 16.31
C ARG A 165 5.65 8.04 15.44
N HIS A 166 6.70 7.32 15.85
CA HIS A 166 7.87 7.10 15.02
C HIS A 166 7.52 6.19 13.83
N ILE A 167 7.67 6.69 12.59
CA ILE A 167 7.16 6.03 11.37
C ILE A 167 7.76 4.63 11.19
N GLN A 168 9.08 4.49 11.35
CA GLN A 168 9.77 3.22 11.17
C GLN A 168 9.28 2.18 12.18
N SER A 169 9.27 2.53 13.47
CA SER A 169 8.83 1.61 14.53
C SER A 169 7.37 1.21 14.34
N TRP A 170 6.53 2.14 13.90
CA TRP A 170 5.12 1.88 13.62
C TRP A 170 4.94 0.99 12.38
N ASN A 171 5.76 1.16 11.33
CA ASN A 171 5.74 0.30 10.15
C ASN A 171 6.11 -1.15 10.50
N VAL A 172 7.17 -1.35 11.29
CA VAL A 172 7.58 -2.67 11.78
C VAL A 172 6.45 -3.31 12.60
N ALA A 173 5.85 -2.56 13.53
CA ALA A 173 4.75 -3.08 14.35
C ALA A 173 3.52 -3.48 13.51
N LEU A 174 3.15 -2.68 12.51
CA LEU A 174 2.01 -2.98 11.63
C LEU A 174 2.27 -4.19 10.73
N LEU A 175 3.48 -4.32 10.20
CA LEU A 175 3.89 -5.49 9.41
C LEU A 175 3.98 -6.76 10.29
N ALA A 176 4.48 -6.64 11.52
CA ALA A 176 4.50 -7.74 12.49
C ALA A 176 3.07 -8.20 12.83
N ARG A 177 2.10 -7.29 12.92
CA ARG A 177 0.68 -7.64 13.08
C ARG A 177 0.14 -8.46 11.89
N VAL A 178 0.58 -8.16 10.66
CA VAL A 178 0.22 -8.96 9.47
C VAL A 178 0.79 -10.38 9.59
N LEU A 179 2.06 -10.52 9.98
CA LEU A 179 2.68 -11.82 10.22
C LEU A 179 1.98 -12.60 11.34
N TRP A 180 1.61 -11.91 12.42
CA TRP A 180 0.86 -12.49 13.53
C TRP A 180 -0.49 -13.05 13.06
N ASN A 181 -1.22 -12.31 12.23
CA ASN A 181 -2.49 -12.79 11.66
C ASN A 181 -2.30 -14.05 10.81
N ILE A 182 -1.20 -14.14 10.04
CA ILE A 182 -0.86 -15.33 9.27
C ILE A 182 -0.55 -16.51 10.20
N HIS A 183 0.30 -16.29 11.21
CA HIS A 183 0.69 -17.30 12.19
C HIS A 183 -0.50 -17.85 12.98
N CYS A 184 -1.38 -16.98 13.46
CA CYS A 184 -2.58 -17.35 14.21
C CYS A 184 -3.73 -17.85 13.31
N LYS A 185 -3.53 -17.94 11.99
CA LYS A 185 -4.56 -18.35 11.03
C LYS A 185 -5.87 -17.59 11.19
N ALA A 186 -5.77 -16.26 11.33
CA ALA A 186 -6.94 -15.40 11.47
C ALA A 186 -8.00 -15.71 10.39
N ASP A 187 -9.28 -15.71 10.77
CA ASP A 187 -10.40 -16.13 9.91
C ASP A 187 -10.74 -15.09 8.83
N THR A 188 -9.82 -14.92 7.89
CA THR A 188 -9.98 -14.01 6.74
C THR A 188 -9.55 -14.74 5.47
N LEU A 189 -10.20 -14.41 4.35
CA LEU A 189 -9.95 -15.10 3.08
C LEU A 189 -8.48 -15.02 2.64
N TRP A 190 -7.84 -13.86 2.80
CA TRP A 190 -6.45 -13.69 2.38
C TRP A 190 -5.48 -14.49 3.27
N VAL A 191 -5.72 -14.59 4.59
CA VAL A 191 -4.90 -15.40 5.49
C VAL A 191 -5.06 -16.89 5.18
N LYS A 192 -6.29 -17.34 4.96
CA LYS A 192 -6.56 -18.73 4.52
C LYS A 192 -5.82 -19.03 3.22
N TRP A 193 -5.95 -18.15 2.23
CA TRP A 193 -5.28 -18.32 0.95
C TRP A 193 -3.75 -18.36 1.08
N VAL A 194 -3.14 -17.49 1.89
CA VAL A 194 -1.68 -17.53 2.15
C VAL A 194 -1.28 -18.86 2.82
N ASN A 195 -2.04 -19.32 3.81
CA ASN A 195 -1.75 -20.58 4.49
C ASN A 195 -1.87 -21.80 3.56
N GLU A 196 -2.92 -21.85 2.74
CA GLU A 196 -3.18 -22.98 1.84
C GLU A 196 -2.26 -22.99 0.61
N VAL A 197 -1.97 -21.82 0.02
CA VAL A 197 -1.25 -21.73 -1.26
C VAL A 197 0.26 -21.54 -1.08
N TYR A 198 0.67 -20.61 -0.20
CA TYR A 198 2.08 -20.30 0.03
C TYR A 198 2.72 -21.19 1.08
N LEU A 199 2.14 -21.26 2.28
CA LEU A 199 2.72 -22.02 3.40
C LEU A 199 2.48 -23.52 3.25
N ARG A 200 1.34 -23.94 2.66
CA ARG A 200 0.95 -25.35 2.44
C ARG A 200 1.09 -26.19 3.72
N GLY A 201 0.63 -25.64 4.84
CA GLY A 201 0.70 -26.30 6.15
C GLY A 201 2.04 -26.16 6.89
N ALA A 202 3.08 -25.58 6.28
CA ALA A 202 4.31 -25.23 6.99
C ALA A 202 4.07 -24.09 7.99
N SER A 203 4.90 -24.03 9.02
CA SER A 203 4.92 -22.87 9.91
C SER A 203 5.52 -21.66 9.16
N LEU A 204 5.09 -20.46 9.52
CA LEU A 204 5.63 -19.21 8.95
C LEU A 204 7.15 -19.09 9.15
N TRP A 205 7.67 -19.64 10.25
CA TRP A 205 9.06 -19.51 10.67
C TRP A 205 9.98 -20.49 9.93
N ASP A 206 9.43 -21.64 9.53
CA ASP A 206 10.16 -22.66 8.76
C ASP A 206 10.00 -22.45 7.25
N TRP A 207 9.09 -21.57 6.84
CA TRP A 207 8.80 -21.31 5.44
C TRP A 207 9.94 -20.53 4.78
N GLN A 208 10.41 -21.05 3.65
CA GLN A 208 11.39 -20.37 2.81
C GLN A 208 10.75 -19.84 1.54
N PRO A 209 10.94 -18.54 1.22
CA PRO A 209 10.39 -17.95 0.01
C PRO A 209 11.06 -18.54 -1.23
N LYS A 210 10.23 -18.93 -2.19
CA LYS A 210 10.61 -19.38 -3.53
C LYS A 210 10.83 -18.17 -4.44
N LYS A 211 11.49 -18.41 -5.58
CA LYS A 211 11.83 -17.37 -6.56
C LYS A 211 10.61 -16.63 -7.11
N ASP A 212 9.47 -17.33 -7.23
CA ASP A 212 8.23 -16.79 -7.79
C ASP A 212 7.27 -16.25 -6.72
N ASP A 213 7.66 -16.32 -5.44
CA ASP A 213 6.82 -15.81 -4.35
C ASP A 213 6.82 -14.28 -4.32
N SER A 214 5.74 -13.73 -3.75
CA SER A 214 5.59 -12.28 -3.63
C SER A 214 6.80 -11.66 -2.92
N PRO A 215 7.48 -10.68 -3.54
CA PRO A 215 8.61 -10.02 -2.90
C PRO A 215 8.21 -9.38 -1.57
N LEU A 216 6.97 -8.91 -1.44
CA LEU A 216 6.45 -8.34 -0.21
C LEU A 216 6.41 -9.38 0.93
N LEU A 217 5.88 -10.57 0.66
CA LEU A 217 5.83 -11.65 1.66
C LEU A 217 7.25 -12.09 2.03
N SER A 218 8.13 -12.26 1.04
CA SER A 218 9.52 -12.64 1.28
C SER A 218 10.29 -11.64 2.15
N THR A 219 10.12 -10.33 1.91
CA THR A 219 10.77 -9.27 2.69
C THR A 219 10.23 -9.23 4.11
N THR A 220 8.91 -9.34 4.26
CA THR A 220 8.25 -9.25 5.58
C THR A 220 8.62 -10.45 6.46
N CYS A 221 8.74 -11.65 5.89
CA CYS A 221 9.07 -12.88 6.64
C CYS A 221 10.56 -13.02 7.00
N ARG A 222 11.50 -12.50 6.20
CA ARG A 222 12.94 -12.75 6.42
C ARG A 222 13.55 -11.89 7.51
N ASP A 223 13.17 -10.61 7.62
CA ASP A 223 13.64 -9.76 8.70
C ASP A 223 12.83 -8.45 8.76
N PRO A 224 11.89 -8.31 9.69
CA PRO A 224 11.18 -7.06 9.89
C PRO A 224 12.08 -5.90 10.31
N GLY A 225 13.34 -6.14 10.73
CA GLY A 225 14.23 -5.14 11.33
C GLY A 225 15.48 -4.78 10.53
N GLN A 226 16.00 -5.66 9.65
CA GLN A 226 17.27 -5.41 8.93
C GLN A 226 17.15 -4.68 7.58
N ASN A 227 15.94 -4.50 7.03
CA ASN A 227 15.75 -3.80 5.74
C ASN A 227 15.91 -2.25 5.82
N TYR A 228 16.46 -1.73 6.93
CA TYR A 228 16.52 -0.30 7.23
C TYR A 228 17.94 0.25 7.44
N HIS A 229 18.97 -0.49 7.03
CA HIS A 229 20.34 0.02 6.91
C HIS A 229 20.61 0.57 5.51
#